data_AF-A0A1I5BLF0-F1
#
_entry.id   AF-A0A1I5BLF0-F1
#
_cell.length_a   1.000
_cell.length_b   1.000
_cell.length_c   1.000
_cell.angle_alpha   90.00
_cell.angle_beta   90.00
_cell.angle_gamma   90.00
#
_symmetry.space_group_name_H-M   'P 1'
#
loop_
_entity.id
_entity.type
_entity.pdbx_description
1 polymer ?
#
loop_
_entity_poly.entity_id
_entity_poly.type
_entity_poly.pdbx_seq_one_letter_code
_entity_poly.pdbx_strand_id
1 'polypeptide(L)'
;MTHRDYAALTRNVAPAEVKAFREWARTSGWVRATRPPVSATQVVFVVLFVIFFLVILVMMASIAGSLFSQSVLIGAGVLAPIVVLGLVAAAGVAAWRGWTGTGATWQKRLRLREFASARGCSYAAHLSSPAYPGMIFDIGTDRRSYDSVRATSGRALDVANYRYTVKRDKSSTVYRRGYLALKLDRRLPHIVLDATSNNLLFGSSLPRRFGKSSALSLEGDFDRYFTLYCPPEYGRDALYVFTPDLMALLIDESSAFDVEIVDDWMFVYSTEPFDLLRPAVWQRLDQIVDTVGSKTLRQTERYADERVDDASLNIVAPQGRRMRRGMSPAAIALFVAGLLGFVAFHALRFWA
;
A
#
# COMPACT_ATOMS: atom_id res chain seq x y z
N MET A 1 2.38 -22.52 21.99
CA MET A 1 3.53 -21.96 21.24
C MET A 1 3.93 -22.95 20.17
N THR A 2 3.43 -22.79 18.96
CA THR A 2 3.92 -23.49 17.77
C THR A 2 5.31 -22.92 17.46
N HIS A 3 6.34 -23.75 17.40
CA HIS A 3 7.71 -23.33 17.06
C HIS A 3 7.68 -22.59 15.70
N ARG A 4 7.91 -21.27 15.71
CA ARG A 4 7.89 -20.45 14.49
C ARG A 4 9.18 -20.68 13.72
N ASP A 5 9.10 -21.38 12.61
CA ASP A 5 10.24 -21.65 11.75
C ASP A 5 10.46 -20.50 10.74
N TYR A 6 11.59 -19.82 10.87
CA TYR A 6 12.04 -18.75 9.97
C TYR A 6 13.13 -19.20 8.99
N ALA A 7 13.57 -20.46 9.02
CA ALA A 7 14.72 -20.96 8.27
C ALA A 7 14.53 -20.79 6.75
N ALA A 8 13.30 -20.93 6.24
CA ALA A 8 12.99 -20.73 4.83
C ALA A 8 13.34 -19.32 4.32
N LEU A 9 13.37 -18.30 5.18
CA LEU A 9 13.69 -16.92 4.80
C LEU A 9 15.19 -16.70 4.52
N THR A 10 16.06 -17.49 5.15
CA THR A 10 17.52 -17.34 5.08
C THR A 10 18.22 -18.50 4.40
N ARG A 11 17.53 -19.62 4.17
CA ARG A 11 18.12 -20.83 3.58
C ARG A 11 18.81 -20.51 2.25
N ASN A 12 19.93 -21.18 2.00
CA ASN A 12 20.54 -21.12 0.68
C ASN A 12 19.63 -21.80 -0.35
N VAL A 13 19.47 -21.18 -1.52
CA VAL A 13 18.59 -21.66 -2.59
C VAL A 13 19.44 -21.93 -3.82
N ALA A 14 19.52 -23.18 -4.25
CA ALA A 14 20.31 -23.53 -5.42
C ALA A 14 19.69 -22.92 -6.70
N PRO A 15 20.51 -22.52 -7.70
CA PRO A 15 20.00 -21.99 -8.97
C PRO A 15 19.01 -22.93 -9.68
N ALA A 16 19.19 -24.24 -9.53
CA ALA A 16 18.29 -25.26 -10.08
C ALA A 16 16.88 -25.19 -9.48
N GLU A 17 16.74 -24.96 -8.17
CA GLU A 17 15.45 -24.80 -7.49
C GLU A 17 14.71 -23.55 -7.99
N VAL A 18 15.44 -22.45 -8.18
CA VAL A 18 14.89 -21.20 -8.72
C VAL A 18 14.36 -21.40 -10.14
N LYS A 19 15.12 -22.14 -10.97
CA LYS A 19 14.72 -22.48 -12.33
C LYS A 19 13.44 -23.33 -12.33
N ALA A 20 13.41 -24.39 -11.53
CA ALA A 20 12.24 -25.27 -11.39
C ALA A 20 11.01 -24.49 -10.89
N PHE A 21 11.18 -23.64 -9.88
CA PHE A 21 10.11 -22.77 -9.38
C PHE A 21 9.59 -21.82 -10.45
N ARG A 22 10.48 -21.22 -11.26
CA ARG A 22 10.11 -20.33 -12.36
C ARG A 22 9.34 -21.06 -13.46
N GLU A 23 9.72 -22.29 -13.78
CA GLU A 23 9.01 -23.15 -14.74
C GLU A 23 7.64 -23.55 -14.23
N TRP A 24 7.56 -24.07 -13.00
CA TRP A 24 6.30 -24.38 -12.32
C TRP A 24 5.36 -23.16 -12.33
N ALA A 25 5.85 -22.00 -11.91
CA ALA A 25 5.06 -20.78 -11.80
C ALA A 25 4.48 -20.30 -13.14
N ARG A 26 5.18 -20.58 -14.25
CA ARG A 26 4.69 -20.30 -15.61
C ARG A 26 3.58 -21.26 -16.01
N THR A 27 3.78 -22.56 -15.75
CA THR A 27 2.81 -23.61 -16.12
C THR A 27 1.54 -23.59 -15.26
N SER A 28 1.65 -23.25 -13.97
CA SER A 28 0.53 -23.21 -13.03
C SER A 28 -0.35 -21.97 -13.15
N GLY A 29 0.00 -21.03 -14.02
CA GLY A 29 -0.70 -19.74 -14.12
C GLY A 29 -0.42 -18.78 -12.96
N TRP A 30 0.37 -19.16 -11.94
CA TRP A 30 0.74 -18.29 -10.81
C TRP A 30 1.40 -16.98 -11.27
N VAL A 31 2.20 -17.03 -12.34
CA VAL A 31 2.79 -15.83 -12.94
C VAL A 31 1.75 -14.90 -13.55
N ARG A 32 0.66 -15.43 -14.14
CA ARG A 32 -0.41 -14.59 -14.67
C ARG A 32 -1.21 -13.94 -13.52
N ALA A 33 -1.50 -14.71 -12.46
CA ALA A 33 -2.21 -14.22 -11.27
C ALA A 33 -1.42 -13.13 -10.52
N THR A 34 -0.09 -13.18 -10.58
CA THR A 34 0.81 -12.23 -9.88
C THR A 34 1.32 -11.10 -10.77
N ARG A 35 0.84 -10.97 -12.02
CA ARG A 35 1.19 -9.84 -12.89
C ARG A 35 0.14 -8.73 -12.75
N PRO A 36 0.55 -7.47 -12.54
CA PRO A 36 -0.39 -6.37 -12.76
C PRO A 36 -0.80 -6.36 -14.24
N PRO A 37 -2.04 -5.97 -14.56
CA PRO A 37 -2.42 -5.73 -15.95
C PRO A 37 -1.48 -4.66 -16.53
N VAL A 38 -0.99 -4.90 -17.75
CA VAL A 38 -0.17 -3.92 -18.48
C VAL A 38 -1.05 -2.68 -18.66
N SER A 39 -0.61 -1.51 -18.20
CA SER A 39 -1.45 -0.32 -18.34
C SER A 39 -1.56 0.04 -19.83
N ALA A 40 -2.73 0.51 -20.27
CA ALA A 40 -2.91 0.98 -21.65
C ALA A 40 -1.86 2.04 -22.03
N THR A 41 -1.42 2.83 -21.06
CA THR A 41 -0.33 3.81 -21.21
C THR A 41 1.00 3.14 -21.55
N GLN A 42 1.34 2.01 -20.93
CA GLN A 42 2.56 1.26 -21.26
C GLN A 42 2.50 0.66 -22.66
N VAL A 43 1.34 0.14 -23.06
CA VAL A 43 1.13 -0.38 -24.42
C VAL A 43 1.27 0.74 -25.46
N VAL A 44 0.63 1.89 -25.22
CA VAL A 44 0.74 3.07 -26.09
C VAL A 44 2.17 3.57 -26.17
N PHE A 45 2.91 3.64 -25.06
CA PHE A 45 4.33 4.04 -25.08
C PHE A 45 5.18 3.08 -25.92
N VAL A 46 4.98 1.77 -25.77
CA VAL A 46 5.70 0.77 -26.58
C VAL A 46 5.34 0.90 -28.06
N VAL A 47 4.06 1.09 -28.39
CA VAL A 47 3.61 1.28 -29.78
C VAL A 47 4.18 2.55 -30.39
N LEU A 48 4.10 3.69 -29.70
CA LEU A 48 4.66 4.97 -30.16
C LEU A 48 6.18 4.89 -30.33
N PHE A 49 6.86 4.20 -29.41
CA PHE A 49 8.30 3.95 -29.51
C PHE A 49 8.64 3.12 -30.75
N VAL A 50 7.91 2.03 -31.01
CA VAL A 50 8.10 1.21 -32.21
C VAL A 50 7.86 2.02 -33.48
N ILE A 51 6.78 2.81 -33.54
CA ILE A 51 6.46 3.67 -34.69
C ILE A 51 7.57 4.70 -34.92
N PHE A 52 8.02 5.39 -33.87
CA PHE A 52 9.10 6.39 -33.96
C PHE A 52 10.38 5.79 -34.55
N PHE A 53 10.76 4.59 -34.12
CA PHE A 53 11.94 3.90 -34.65
C PHE A 53 11.73 3.37 -36.07
N LEU A 54 10.51 2.94 -36.42
CA LEU A 54 10.19 2.52 -37.79
C LEU A 54 10.28 3.69 -38.77
N VAL A 55 9.84 4.89 -38.36
CA VAL A 55 10.00 6.13 -39.11
C VAL A 55 11.49 6.48 -39.30
N ILE A 56 12.29 6.39 -38.24
CA ILE A 56 13.75 6.61 -38.34
C ILE A 56 14.39 5.61 -39.30
N LEU A 57 14.02 4.33 -39.24
CA LEU A 57 14.56 3.29 -40.11
C LEU A 57 14.25 3.57 -41.59
N VAL A 58 13.00 3.95 -41.90
CA VAL A 58 12.58 4.30 -43.27
C VAL A 58 13.32 5.56 -43.74
N MET A 59 13.45 6.59 -42.89
CA MET A 59 14.18 7.81 -43.24
C MET A 59 15.66 7.53 -43.52
N MET A 60 16.28 6.67 -42.71
CA MET A 60 17.67 6.23 -42.92
C MET A 60 17.83 5.42 -44.21
N ALA A 61 16.87 4.55 -44.55
CA ALA A 61 16.89 3.81 -45.81
C ALA A 61 16.77 4.73 -47.02
N SER A 62 15.93 5.77 -46.93
CA SER A 62 15.78 6.79 -47.98
C SER A 62 17.06 7.63 -48.14
N ILE A 63 17.68 8.04 -47.03
CA ILE A 63 18.95 8.78 -47.05
C ILE A 63 20.08 7.90 -47.60
N ALA A 64 20.19 6.64 -47.15
CA ALA A 64 21.15 5.69 -47.70
C ALA A 64 20.94 5.48 -49.21
N GLY A 65 19.70 5.33 -49.68
CA GLY A 65 19.36 5.24 -51.10
C GLY A 65 19.82 6.46 -51.91
N SER A 66 19.69 7.67 -51.34
CA SER A 66 20.18 8.90 -51.99
C SER A 66 21.71 9.03 -52.00
N LEU A 67 22.39 8.59 -50.93
CA LEU A 67 23.85 8.60 -50.81
C LEU A 67 24.53 7.50 -51.63
N PHE A 68 23.83 6.40 -51.95
CA PHE A 68 24.32 5.36 -52.88
C PHE A 68 24.54 5.86 -54.32
N SER A 69 24.09 7.08 -54.66
CA SER A 69 24.37 7.73 -55.94
C SER A 69 25.72 8.48 -55.98
N GLN A 70 26.39 8.69 -54.84
CA GLN A 70 27.71 9.32 -54.78
C GLN A 70 28.66 8.46 -53.92
N SER A 71 29.76 8.03 -54.54
CA SER A 71 30.72 7.04 -54.03
C SER A 71 31.55 7.48 -52.83
N VAL A 72 30.93 7.84 -51.71
CA VAL A 72 31.63 8.16 -50.45
C VAL A 72 30.91 7.53 -49.25
N LEU A 73 31.68 6.68 -48.54
CA LEU A 73 31.43 6.11 -47.21
C LEU A 73 30.42 4.95 -47.06
N ILE A 74 30.77 3.81 -47.65
CA ILE A 74 30.07 2.50 -47.52
C ILE A 74 30.09 1.95 -46.06
N GLY A 75 30.93 2.47 -45.16
CA GLY A 75 31.03 1.99 -43.77
C GLY A 75 29.97 2.54 -42.79
N ALA A 76 29.57 3.81 -42.92
CA ALA A 76 28.71 4.46 -41.92
C ALA A 76 27.21 4.19 -42.14
N GLY A 77 26.78 4.01 -43.40
CA GLY A 77 25.36 3.82 -43.76
C GLY A 77 24.76 2.47 -43.35
N VAL A 78 25.58 1.42 -43.24
CA VAL A 78 25.13 0.06 -42.85
C VAL A 78 25.31 -0.20 -41.36
N LEU A 79 26.33 0.38 -40.72
CA LEU A 79 26.59 0.19 -39.29
C LEU A 79 25.56 0.90 -38.39
N ALA A 80 25.11 2.10 -38.77
CA ALA A 80 24.12 2.85 -38.00
C ALA A 80 22.79 2.08 -37.77
N PRO A 81 22.13 1.50 -38.79
CA PRO A 81 20.90 0.74 -38.57
C PRO A 81 21.13 -0.53 -37.76
N ILE A 82 22.25 -1.23 -37.92
CA ILE A 82 22.58 -2.44 -37.13
C ILE A 82 22.78 -2.09 -35.65
N VAL A 83 23.48 -1.00 -35.35
CA VAL A 83 23.69 -0.52 -33.97
C VAL A 83 22.35 -0.12 -33.35
N VAL A 84 21.48 0.59 -34.08
CA VAL A 84 20.14 0.95 -33.61
C VAL A 84 19.29 -0.30 -33.35
N LEU A 85 19.30 -1.28 -34.24
CA LEU A 85 18.56 -2.54 -34.07
C LEU A 85 19.07 -3.33 -32.86
N GLY A 86 20.39 -3.38 -32.66
CA GLY A 86 21.03 -3.98 -31.49
C GLY A 86 20.66 -3.28 -30.19
N LEU A 87 20.61 -1.95 -30.17
CA LEU A 87 20.18 -1.15 -29.01
C LEU A 87 18.69 -1.36 -28.70
N VAL A 88 17.83 -1.45 -29.71
CA VAL A 88 16.39 -1.77 -29.54
C VAL A 88 16.21 -3.19 -29.00
N ALA A 89 16.92 -4.18 -29.55
CA ALA A 89 16.89 -5.55 -29.05
C ALA A 89 17.39 -5.63 -27.60
N ALA A 90 18.49 -4.93 -27.28
CA ALA A 90 19.01 -4.84 -25.92
C ALA A 90 18.02 -4.16 -24.96
N ALA A 91 17.38 -3.05 -25.37
CA ALA A 91 16.34 -2.37 -24.60
C ALA A 91 15.10 -3.26 -24.41
N GLY A 92 14.68 -4.00 -25.44
CA GLY A 92 13.60 -4.98 -25.37
C GLY A 92 13.92 -6.13 -24.41
N VAL A 93 15.14 -6.67 -24.45
CA VAL A 93 15.62 -7.70 -23.51
C VAL A 93 15.74 -7.14 -22.10
N ALA A 94 16.20 -5.91 -21.91
CA ALA A 94 16.30 -5.26 -20.60
C ALA A 94 14.91 -4.99 -20.01
N ALA A 95 13.96 -4.48 -20.82
CA ALA A 95 12.56 -4.34 -20.45
C ALA A 95 11.96 -5.70 -20.11
N TRP A 96 12.21 -6.74 -20.91
CA TRP A 96 11.72 -8.10 -20.67
C TRP A 96 12.35 -8.77 -19.43
N ARG A 97 13.63 -8.50 -19.13
CA ARG A 97 14.31 -8.98 -17.91
C ARG A 97 13.81 -8.23 -16.67
N GLY A 98 13.60 -6.92 -16.77
CA GLY A 98 12.89 -6.13 -15.75
C GLY A 98 11.46 -6.63 -15.53
N TRP A 99 10.80 -7.09 -16.60
CA TRP A 99 9.42 -7.59 -16.58
C TRP A 99 9.29 -9.04 -16.08
N THR A 100 10.30 -9.89 -16.31
CA THR A 100 10.31 -11.29 -15.87
C THR A 100 11.03 -11.52 -14.54
N GLY A 101 11.62 -10.47 -13.94
CA GLY A 101 12.33 -10.52 -12.66
C GLY A 101 13.72 -11.13 -12.76
N THR A 102 14.68 -10.59 -12.00
CA THR A 102 16.05 -11.14 -11.89
C THR A 102 16.06 -12.44 -11.09
N GLY A 103 17.14 -13.22 -11.17
CA GLY A 103 17.30 -14.45 -10.38
C GLY A 103 17.08 -14.22 -8.88
N ALA A 104 17.56 -13.09 -8.36
CA ALA A 104 17.36 -12.68 -6.97
C ALA A 104 15.88 -12.49 -6.59
N THR A 105 15.06 -11.90 -7.48
CA THR A 105 13.61 -11.75 -7.25
C THR A 105 12.91 -13.10 -7.17
N TRP A 106 13.32 -14.07 -7.99
CA TRP A 106 12.76 -15.41 -7.96
C TRP A 106 13.19 -16.19 -6.71
N GLN A 107 14.43 -16.04 -6.28
CA GLN A 107 14.91 -16.58 -5.00
C GLN A 107 14.09 -16.02 -3.83
N LYS A 108 13.88 -14.70 -3.77
CA LYS A 108 13.03 -14.05 -2.77
C LYS A 108 11.63 -14.66 -2.74
N ARG A 109 10.98 -14.76 -3.91
CA ARG A 109 9.62 -15.31 -4.04
C ARG A 109 9.53 -16.76 -3.59
N LEU A 110 10.53 -17.57 -3.92
CA LEU A 110 10.58 -18.97 -3.51
C LEU A 110 10.66 -19.08 -1.99
N ARG A 111 11.61 -18.37 -1.37
CA ARG A 111 11.76 -18.33 0.10
C ARG A 111 10.49 -17.87 0.80
N LEU A 112 9.87 -16.79 0.33
CA LEU A 112 8.61 -16.29 0.90
C LEU A 112 7.45 -17.27 0.73
N ARG A 113 7.38 -17.99 -0.40
CA ARG A 113 6.36 -19.02 -0.63
C ARG A 113 6.53 -20.20 0.31
N GLU A 114 7.74 -20.69 0.47
CA GLU A 114 8.04 -21.81 1.36
C GLU A 114 7.81 -21.42 2.82
N PHE A 115 8.29 -20.25 3.22
CA PHE A 115 8.01 -19.68 4.52
C PHE A 115 6.51 -19.58 4.76
N ALA A 116 5.74 -18.97 3.84
CA ALA A 116 4.29 -18.88 3.99
C ALA A 116 3.66 -20.27 4.14
N SER A 117 4.03 -21.23 3.29
CA SER A 117 3.47 -22.58 3.30
C SER A 117 3.75 -23.31 4.62
N ALA A 118 4.96 -23.17 5.18
CA ALA A 118 5.35 -23.80 6.44
C ALA A 118 4.53 -23.34 7.65
N ARG A 119 3.93 -22.14 7.59
CA ARG A 119 3.09 -21.55 8.65
C ARG A 119 1.60 -21.53 8.31
N GLY A 120 1.16 -22.31 7.32
CA GLY A 120 -0.25 -22.35 6.93
C GLY A 120 -0.75 -21.03 6.32
N CYS A 121 0.14 -20.32 5.62
CA CYS A 121 -0.15 -19.12 4.87
C CYS A 121 0.03 -19.36 3.36
N SER A 122 -0.62 -18.53 2.57
CA SER A 122 -0.41 -18.41 1.12
C SER A 122 0.47 -17.20 0.83
N TYR A 123 1.27 -17.31 -0.22
CA TYR A 123 2.10 -16.21 -0.71
C TYR A 123 1.60 -15.69 -2.05
N ALA A 124 1.37 -14.37 -2.12
CA ALA A 124 1.04 -13.66 -3.35
C ALA A 124 2.07 -12.57 -3.62
N ALA A 125 2.81 -12.71 -4.73
CA ALA A 125 3.82 -11.72 -5.10
C ALA A 125 3.19 -10.36 -5.44
N HIS A 126 1.98 -10.34 -6.00
CA HIS A 126 1.20 -9.12 -6.23
C HIS A 126 -0.29 -9.41 -6.09
N LEU A 127 -1.02 -8.42 -5.55
CA LEU A 127 -2.47 -8.35 -5.51
C LEU A 127 -2.89 -6.96 -5.97
N SER A 128 -3.66 -6.88 -7.05
CA SER A 128 -4.19 -5.61 -7.55
C SER A 128 -5.37 -5.14 -6.70
N SER A 129 -5.34 -3.88 -6.27
CA SER A 129 -6.44 -3.23 -5.54
C SER A 129 -7.03 -4.07 -4.39
N PRO A 130 -6.23 -4.39 -3.35
CA PRO A 130 -6.75 -5.03 -2.15
C PRO A 130 -7.88 -4.19 -1.54
N ALA A 131 -9.07 -4.78 -1.38
CA ALA A 131 -10.26 -4.10 -0.88
C ALA A 131 -10.33 -4.10 0.66
N TYR A 132 -9.27 -3.62 1.31
CA TYR A 132 -9.26 -3.43 2.76
C TYR A 132 -9.89 -2.07 3.13
N PRO A 133 -10.63 -1.98 4.26
CA PRO A 133 -11.26 -0.72 4.69
C PRO A 133 -10.30 0.32 5.27
N GLY A 134 -9.02 -0.05 5.47
CA GLY A 134 -7.98 0.80 6.05
C GLY A 134 -7.66 2.04 5.22
N MET A 135 -7.26 3.11 5.90
CA MET A 135 -7.15 4.45 5.33
C MET A 135 -6.20 4.56 4.14
N ILE A 136 -5.15 3.73 4.07
CA ILE A 136 -4.16 3.75 2.97
C ILE A 136 -4.70 3.12 1.68
N PHE A 137 -5.66 2.21 1.78
CA PHE A 137 -6.11 1.38 0.66
C PHE A 137 -7.00 2.12 -0.34
N ASP A 138 -7.59 3.25 0.08
CA ASP A 138 -8.40 4.10 -0.78
C ASP A 138 -7.66 5.31 -1.38
N ILE A 139 -6.35 5.40 -1.20
CA ILE A 139 -5.58 6.60 -1.57
C ILE A 139 -4.86 6.42 -2.90
N GLY A 140 -4.99 7.44 -3.76
CA GLY A 140 -4.27 7.52 -5.02
C GLY A 140 -4.72 6.47 -6.04
N THR A 141 -3.82 6.18 -6.98
CA THR A 141 -4.01 5.26 -8.10
C THR A 141 -2.88 4.22 -8.13
N ASP A 142 -2.91 3.26 -9.06
CA ASP A 142 -1.88 2.21 -9.18
C ASP A 142 -1.65 1.46 -7.85
N ARG A 143 -2.77 1.15 -7.19
CA ARG A 143 -2.87 0.56 -5.86
C ARG A 143 -2.62 -0.94 -5.93
N ARG A 144 -1.61 -1.42 -5.21
CA ARG A 144 -1.26 -2.85 -5.18
C ARG A 144 -0.60 -3.26 -3.87
N SER A 145 -0.99 -4.43 -3.36
CA SER A 145 -0.18 -5.15 -2.39
C SER A 145 0.84 -6.02 -3.12
N TYR A 146 2.00 -6.20 -2.51
CA TYR A 146 3.06 -7.08 -3.00
C TYR A 146 3.75 -7.78 -1.85
N ASP A 147 4.31 -8.94 -2.15
CA ASP A 147 4.87 -9.86 -1.18
C ASP A 147 3.92 -10.17 -0.01
N SER A 148 2.63 -10.40 -0.31
CA SER A 148 1.61 -10.71 0.70
C SER A 148 1.75 -12.15 1.18
N VAL A 149 1.75 -12.32 2.50
CA VAL A 149 1.70 -13.60 3.19
C VAL A 149 0.43 -13.59 4.03
N ARG A 150 -0.56 -14.37 3.60
CA ARG A 150 -1.91 -14.37 4.15
C ARG A 150 -2.27 -15.72 4.73
N ALA A 151 -2.77 -15.75 5.96
CA ALA A 151 -3.28 -16.97 6.60
C ALA A 151 -4.34 -17.63 5.72
N THR A 152 -4.25 -18.96 5.52
CA THR A 152 -5.23 -19.71 4.72
C THR A 152 -6.34 -20.33 5.56
N SER A 153 -6.17 -20.36 6.89
CA SER A 153 -7.13 -20.89 7.84
C SER A 153 -7.12 -20.08 9.14
N GLY A 154 -8.15 -20.25 9.96
CA GLY A 154 -8.31 -19.50 11.20
C GLY A 154 -8.61 -18.02 10.95
N ARG A 155 -8.13 -17.16 11.85
CA ARG A 155 -8.35 -15.72 11.78
C ARG A 155 -7.61 -15.12 10.61
N ALA A 156 -8.32 -14.30 9.82
CA ALA A 156 -7.69 -13.63 8.69
C ALA A 156 -6.59 -12.68 9.18
N LEU A 157 -5.37 -12.99 8.75
CA LEU A 157 -4.14 -12.22 9.00
C LEU A 157 -3.42 -12.09 7.66
N ASP A 158 -3.07 -10.86 7.27
CA ASP A 158 -2.29 -10.57 6.07
C ASP A 158 -1.14 -9.63 6.42
N VAL A 159 0.09 -10.04 6.11
CA VAL A 159 1.28 -9.20 6.21
C VAL A 159 1.79 -8.99 4.80
N ALA A 160 1.88 -7.74 4.37
CA ALA A 160 2.38 -7.42 3.04
C ALA A 160 2.98 -6.02 2.97
N ASN A 161 3.46 -5.69 1.78
CA ASN A 161 3.78 -4.32 1.42
C ASN A 161 2.74 -3.76 0.46
N TYR A 162 2.51 -2.46 0.54
CA TYR A 162 1.53 -1.75 -0.27
C TYR A 162 2.18 -0.61 -1.03
N ARG A 163 1.75 -0.38 -2.27
CA ARG A 163 2.18 0.72 -3.12
C ARG A 163 0.98 1.43 -3.69
N TYR A 164 1.04 2.76 -3.69
CA TYR A 164 0.08 3.62 -4.35
C TYR A 164 0.75 4.88 -4.88
N THR A 165 0.11 5.52 -5.84
CA THR A 165 0.62 6.74 -6.49
C THR A 165 -0.35 7.88 -6.27
N VAL A 166 0.15 8.96 -5.66
CA VAL A 166 -0.59 10.21 -5.50
C VAL A 166 -0.08 11.18 -6.55
N LYS A 167 -1.00 11.71 -7.35
CA LYS A 167 -0.73 12.76 -8.32
C LYS A 167 -1.09 14.10 -7.70
N ARG A 168 -0.19 15.06 -7.79
CA ARG A 168 -0.41 16.46 -7.40
C ARG A 168 0.09 17.35 -8.52
N ASP A 169 -0.87 17.94 -9.25
CA ASP A 169 -0.62 18.74 -10.44
C ASP A 169 0.29 18.02 -11.46
N LYS A 170 1.49 18.56 -11.72
CA LYS A 170 2.49 18.02 -12.64
C LYS A 170 3.43 16.99 -11.99
N SER A 171 3.27 16.72 -10.70
CA SER A 171 4.11 15.80 -9.93
C SER A 171 3.37 14.52 -9.56
N SER A 172 4.09 13.41 -9.54
CA SER A 172 3.56 12.11 -9.14
C SER A 172 4.50 11.49 -8.11
N THR A 173 3.98 11.20 -6.92
CA THR A 173 4.75 10.58 -5.84
C THR A 173 4.28 9.15 -5.63
N VAL A 174 5.23 8.22 -5.61
CA VAL A 174 4.98 6.82 -5.31
C VAL A 174 5.24 6.58 -3.83
N TYR A 175 4.21 6.17 -3.11
CA TYR A 175 4.32 5.77 -1.70
C TYR A 175 4.44 4.26 -1.61
N ARG A 176 5.23 3.80 -0.64
CA ARG A 176 5.38 2.38 -0.32
C ARG A 176 5.34 2.22 1.19
N ARG A 177 4.53 1.29 1.68
CA ARG A 177 4.29 1.08 3.11
C ARG A 177 4.27 -0.41 3.42
N GLY A 178 4.73 -0.81 4.60
CA GLY A 178 4.43 -2.11 5.17
C GLY A 178 3.07 -2.08 5.85
N TYR A 179 2.32 -3.18 5.78
CA TYR A 179 1.12 -3.33 6.60
C TYR A 179 0.97 -4.75 7.15
N LEU A 180 0.39 -4.82 8.34
CA LEU A 180 -0.23 -6.01 8.91
C LEU A 180 -1.72 -5.73 9.04
N ALA A 181 -2.56 -6.66 8.58
CA ALA A 181 -4.01 -6.59 8.67
C ALA A 181 -4.53 -7.80 9.45
N LEU A 182 -5.12 -7.56 10.62
CA LEU A 182 -5.69 -8.57 11.51
C LEU A 182 -7.19 -8.40 11.60
N LYS A 183 -7.94 -9.47 11.32
CA LYS A 183 -9.39 -9.47 11.39
C LYS A 183 -9.88 -9.62 12.84
N LEU A 184 -10.66 -8.67 13.32
CA LEU A 184 -11.29 -8.69 14.64
C LEU A 184 -12.64 -9.42 14.62
N ASP A 185 -13.14 -9.79 15.81
CA ASP A 185 -14.43 -10.47 15.98
C ASP A 185 -15.61 -9.51 15.95
N ARG A 186 -15.41 -8.29 16.44
CA ARG A 186 -16.43 -7.26 16.51
C ARG A 186 -16.08 -6.08 15.60
N ARG A 187 -17.12 -5.45 15.06
CA ARG A 187 -16.98 -4.14 14.41
C ARG A 187 -16.79 -3.08 15.49
N LEU A 188 -15.78 -2.25 15.29
CA LEU A 188 -15.39 -1.18 16.19
C LEU A 188 -15.49 0.17 15.47
N PRO A 189 -15.67 1.26 16.23
CA PRO A 189 -15.57 2.59 15.66
C PRO A 189 -14.19 2.81 15.05
N HIS A 190 -14.13 3.70 14.07
CA HIS A 190 -12.88 4.02 13.40
C HIS A 190 -11.96 4.76 14.37
N ILE A 191 -10.85 4.14 14.77
CA ILE A 191 -9.88 4.73 15.67
C ILE A 191 -8.50 4.62 15.03
N VAL A 192 -7.70 5.68 15.12
CA VAL A 192 -6.33 5.73 14.61
C VAL A 192 -5.38 6.14 15.73
N LEU A 193 -4.30 5.40 15.91
CA LEU A 193 -3.15 5.78 16.71
C LEU A 193 -2.03 6.19 15.74
N ASP A 194 -1.70 7.48 15.77
CA ASP A 194 -0.60 8.07 15.00
C ASP A 194 0.68 8.01 15.84
N ALA A 195 1.66 7.20 15.44
CA ALA A 195 2.87 7.03 16.23
C ALA A 195 3.78 8.26 16.11
N THR A 196 4.08 8.91 17.24
CA THR A 196 4.87 10.15 17.25
C THR A 196 6.29 9.95 16.74
N SER A 197 6.85 8.75 16.93
CA SER A 197 8.23 8.40 16.56
C SER A 197 8.45 8.27 15.05
N ASN A 198 7.39 8.01 14.27
CA ASN A 198 7.47 7.86 12.82
C ASN A 198 7.09 9.13 12.07
N ASN A 199 6.74 10.20 12.80
CA ASN A 199 6.42 11.50 12.24
C ASN A 199 7.60 12.05 11.46
N LEU A 200 7.32 12.59 10.28
CA LEU A 200 8.31 13.25 9.46
C LEU A 200 8.54 14.68 9.99
N LEU A 201 9.64 15.31 9.55
CA LEU A 201 10.01 16.70 9.91
C LEU A 201 8.87 17.74 9.73
N PHE A 202 7.84 17.42 8.94
CA PHE A 202 6.70 18.30 8.65
C PHE A 202 5.33 17.74 9.08
N GLY A 203 5.30 16.79 10.02
CA GLY A 203 4.08 16.28 10.66
C GLY A 203 3.84 14.79 10.48
N SER A 204 2.61 14.36 10.81
CA SER A 204 2.18 12.96 10.80
C SER A 204 2.54 12.22 9.51
N SER A 205 2.97 10.97 9.67
CA SER A 205 3.25 10.07 8.55
C SER A 205 1.98 9.52 7.90
N LEU A 206 0.83 9.74 8.54
CA LEU A 206 -0.48 9.36 8.04
C LEU A 206 -0.84 10.13 6.78
N PRO A 207 -1.45 9.47 5.79
CA PRO A 207 -1.79 10.12 4.54
C PRO A 207 -3.04 11.01 4.65
N ARG A 208 -3.69 11.06 5.82
CA ARG A 208 -4.85 11.92 6.10
C ARG A 208 -4.59 12.74 7.35
N ARG A 209 -4.90 14.04 7.29
CA ARG A 209 -4.92 14.91 8.47
C ARG A 209 -6.29 14.85 9.11
N PHE A 210 -6.31 14.67 10.43
CA PHE A 210 -7.52 14.71 11.23
C PHE A 210 -7.65 16.05 11.94
N GLY A 211 -8.90 16.48 12.19
CA GLY A 211 -9.16 17.71 12.92
C GLY A 211 -8.78 17.56 14.39
N LYS A 212 -8.42 18.67 15.06
CA LYS A 212 -8.12 18.66 16.50
C LYS A 212 -9.28 18.13 17.35
N SER A 213 -10.52 18.35 16.90
CA SER A 213 -11.73 17.85 17.58
C SER A 213 -11.91 16.34 17.53
N SER A 214 -11.15 15.64 16.69
CA SER A 214 -11.12 14.17 16.63
C SER A 214 -9.98 13.59 17.46
N ALA A 215 -9.07 14.41 17.96
CA ALA A 215 -7.99 13.95 18.83
C ALA A 215 -8.53 13.74 20.26
N LEU A 216 -8.14 12.63 20.87
CA LEU A 216 -8.44 12.31 22.26
C LEU A 216 -7.10 12.07 22.97
N SER A 217 -6.90 12.79 24.08
CA SER A 217 -5.77 12.55 24.98
C SER A 217 -6.13 11.40 25.92
N LEU A 218 -5.21 10.47 26.10
CA LEU A 218 -5.36 9.36 27.04
C LEU A 218 -4.55 9.61 28.31
N GLU A 219 -4.91 8.91 29.39
CA GLU A 219 -4.25 9.05 30.69
C GLU A 219 -2.77 8.61 30.66
N GLY A 220 -2.01 9.06 31.66
CA GLY A 220 -0.60 8.73 31.80
C GLY A 220 0.26 9.48 30.78
N ASP A 221 1.23 8.78 30.20
CA ASP A 221 2.19 9.35 29.25
C ASP A 221 2.01 8.83 27.82
N PHE A 222 0.85 8.23 27.52
CA PHE A 222 0.52 7.63 26.23
C PHE A 222 0.68 8.62 25.06
N ASP A 223 0.29 9.88 25.29
CA ASP A 223 0.38 10.96 24.30
C ASP A 223 1.82 11.29 23.86
N ARG A 224 2.84 10.82 24.60
CA ARG A 224 4.25 10.93 24.16
C ARG A 224 4.56 9.99 23.00
N TYR A 225 3.85 8.86 22.91
CA TYR A 225 4.10 7.80 21.96
C TYR A 225 3.08 7.79 20.82
N PHE A 226 1.83 8.15 21.10
CA PHE A 226 0.76 8.15 20.11
C PHE A 226 -0.14 9.36 20.24
N THR A 227 -0.66 9.85 19.11
CA THR A 227 -1.86 10.68 19.11
C THR A 227 -3.06 9.80 18.74
N LEU A 228 -4.05 9.68 19.63
CA LEU A 228 -5.29 8.95 19.33
C LEU A 228 -6.27 9.86 18.61
N TYR A 229 -6.84 9.35 17.52
CA TYR A 229 -7.94 9.97 16.80
C TYR A 229 -9.16 9.05 16.72
N CYS A 230 -10.33 9.55 17.07
CA CYS A 230 -11.61 8.87 16.89
C CYS A 230 -12.71 9.87 16.47
N PRO A 231 -13.85 9.38 15.95
CA PRO A 231 -15.06 10.19 15.84
C PRO A 231 -15.38 10.88 17.17
N PRO A 232 -15.72 12.20 17.17
CA PRO A 232 -15.93 12.96 18.41
C PRO A 232 -16.95 12.31 19.36
N GLU A 233 -17.95 11.64 18.81
CA GLU A 233 -19.02 10.99 19.55
C GLU A 233 -18.59 9.65 20.19
N TYR A 234 -17.39 9.14 19.89
CA TYR A 234 -16.88 7.82 20.30
C TYR A 234 -15.68 7.88 21.25
N GLY A 235 -15.42 9.03 21.89
CA GLY A 235 -14.33 9.13 22.87
C GLY A 235 -14.45 8.09 23.99
N ARG A 236 -15.67 7.86 24.51
CA ARG A 236 -15.92 6.84 25.54
C ARG A 236 -15.65 5.41 25.04
N ASP A 237 -16.08 5.12 23.82
CA ASP A 237 -15.84 3.82 23.17
C ASP A 237 -14.33 3.59 22.96
N ALA A 238 -13.57 4.63 22.61
CA ALA A 238 -12.12 4.56 22.53
C ALA A 238 -11.49 4.22 23.89
N LEU A 239 -11.95 4.84 25.00
CA LEU A 239 -11.48 4.50 26.35
C LEU A 239 -11.80 3.05 26.76
N TYR A 240 -12.94 2.51 26.32
CA TYR A 240 -13.28 1.10 26.53
C TYR A 240 -12.30 0.15 25.82
N VAL A 241 -11.88 0.51 24.60
CA VAL A 241 -10.90 -0.28 23.82
C VAL A 241 -9.51 -0.14 24.41
N PHE A 242 -9.04 1.10 24.65
CA PHE A 242 -7.68 1.40 25.10
C PHE A 242 -7.57 1.39 26.61
N THR A 243 -7.76 0.19 27.18
CA THR A 243 -7.44 -0.10 28.57
C THR A 243 -5.96 0.12 28.88
N PRO A 244 -5.59 0.47 30.12
CA PRO A 244 -4.20 0.74 30.51
C PRO A 244 -3.20 -0.35 30.13
N ASP A 245 -3.59 -1.62 30.20
CA ASP A 245 -2.72 -2.72 29.82
C ASP A 245 -2.58 -2.89 28.30
N LEU A 246 -3.63 -2.59 27.50
CA LEU A 246 -3.47 -2.49 26.04
C LEU A 246 -2.59 -1.31 25.64
N MET A 247 -2.74 -0.16 26.31
CA MET A 247 -1.89 1.02 26.07
C MET A 247 -0.41 0.72 26.29
N ALA A 248 -0.07 0.03 27.39
CA ALA A 248 1.30 -0.38 27.67
C ALA A 248 1.86 -1.29 26.55
N LEU A 249 1.12 -2.31 26.14
CA LEU A 249 1.53 -3.19 25.03
C LEU A 249 1.72 -2.43 23.71
N LEU A 250 0.87 -1.44 23.43
CA LEU A 250 1.01 -0.60 22.24
C LEU A 250 2.30 0.19 22.27
N ILE A 251 2.66 0.78 23.43
CA ILE A 251 3.92 1.51 23.63
C ILE A 251 5.11 0.59 23.42
N ASP A 252 5.11 -0.57 24.07
CA ASP A 252 6.25 -1.48 24.09
C ASP A 252 6.51 -2.11 22.72
N GLU A 253 5.45 -2.51 22.02
CA GLU A 253 5.58 -3.38 20.84
C GLU A 253 5.38 -2.62 19.52
N SER A 254 4.55 -1.57 19.53
CA SER A 254 4.06 -0.92 18.31
C SER A 254 4.31 0.58 18.20
N SER A 255 5.03 1.22 19.13
CA SER A 255 5.30 2.67 19.13
C SER A 255 6.03 3.23 17.90
N ALA A 256 6.55 2.37 17.02
CA ALA A 256 7.14 2.75 15.73
C ALA A 256 6.16 2.69 14.55
N PHE A 257 4.92 2.25 14.77
CA PHE A 257 3.94 1.96 13.74
C PHE A 257 2.63 2.69 14.02
N ASP A 258 1.96 3.12 12.97
CA ASP A 258 0.58 3.61 13.12
C ASP A 258 -0.35 2.42 13.27
N VAL A 259 -1.36 2.55 14.13
CA VAL A 259 -2.39 1.51 14.31
C VAL A 259 -3.74 2.08 13.91
N GLU A 260 -4.50 1.36 13.10
CA GLU A 260 -5.86 1.75 12.70
C GLU A 260 -6.82 0.61 13.00
N ILE A 261 -7.90 0.91 13.73
CA ILE A 261 -9.05 0.03 13.89
C ILE A 261 -10.17 0.62 13.03
N VAL A 262 -10.69 -0.17 12.10
CA VAL A 262 -11.78 0.27 11.21
C VAL A 262 -12.64 -0.91 10.80
N ASP A 263 -13.96 -0.75 10.93
CA ASP A 263 -14.91 -1.84 10.85
C ASP A 263 -14.45 -2.97 11.78
N ASP A 264 -14.16 -4.14 11.24
CA ASP A 264 -13.76 -5.33 11.96
C ASP A 264 -12.33 -5.74 11.61
N TRP A 265 -11.47 -4.76 11.35
CA TRP A 265 -10.05 -4.90 11.08
C TRP A 265 -9.21 -4.02 12.00
N MET A 266 -8.07 -4.57 12.43
CA MET A 266 -6.96 -3.83 12.99
C MET A 266 -5.80 -3.85 11.99
N PHE A 267 -5.28 -2.69 11.67
CA PHE A 267 -4.11 -2.51 10.82
C PHE A 267 -2.94 -1.96 11.63
N VAL A 268 -1.74 -2.41 11.27
CA VAL A 268 -0.47 -1.82 11.74
C VAL A 268 0.30 -1.40 10.49
N TYR A 269 0.64 -0.12 10.40
CA TYR A 269 1.32 0.46 9.24
C TYR A 269 2.75 0.86 9.55
N SER A 270 3.63 0.56 8.63
CA SER A 270 4.97 1.13 8.58
C SER A 270 5.06 2.17 7.47
N THR A 271 5.79 3.25 7.74
CA THR A 271 6.13 4.30 6.77
C THR A 271 6.99 3.77 5.63
N GLU A 272 7.73 2.69 5.88
CA GLU A 272 8.58 2.00 4.90
C GLU A 272 8.08 0.58 4.63
N PRO A 273 8.44 -0.02 3.48
CA PRO A 273 8.18 -1.43 3.22
C PRO A 273 8.92 -2.35 4.20
N PHE A 274 8.26 -3.40 4.65
CA PHE A 274 8.88 -4.49 5.37
C PHE A 274 9.85 -5.27 4.47
N ASP A 275 11.07 -5.51 4.98
CA ASP A 275 11.97 -6.51 4.42
C ASP A 275 11.56 -7.90 4.90
N LEU A 276 10.58 -8.48 4.20
CA LEU A 276 9.97 -9.76 4.58
C LEU A 276 10.91 -10.98 4.44
N LEU A 277 12.14 -10.81 3.97
CA LEU A 277 13.18 -11.85 4.04
C LEU A 277 13.96 -11.84 5.35
N ARG A 278 13.83 -10.79 6.18
CA ARG A 278 14.51 -10.73 7.48
C ARG A 278 13.67 -11.42 8.55
N PRO A 279 14.19 -12.46 9.24
CA PRO A 279 13.48 -13.10 10.34
C PRO A 279 13.07 -12.13 11.45
N ALA A 280 13.92 -11.14 11.78
CA ALA A 280 13.63 -10.15 12.82
C ALA A 280 12.36 -9.32 12.55
N VAL A 281 12.06 -9.04 11.27
CA VAL A 281 10.82 -8.33 10.90
C VAL A 281 9.61 -9.19 11.23
N TRP A 282 9.66 -10.48 10.89
CA TRP A 282 8.59 -11.42 11.22
C TRP A 282 8.43 -11.65 12.71
N GLN A 283 9.53 -11.79 13.45
CA GLN A 283 9.50 -11.90 14.91
C GLN A 283 8.79 -10.70 15.54
N ARG A 284 9.10 -9.48 15.09
CA ARG A 284 8.44 -8.27 15.57
C ARG A 284 6.94 -8.23 15.23
N LEU A 285 6.57 -8.57 13.99
CA LEU A 285 5.18 -8.59 13.56
C LEU A 285 4.37 -9.68 14.27
N ASP A 286 4.96 -10.86 14.43
CA ASP A 286 4.35 -11.97 15.14
C ASP A 286 4.18 -11.64 16.65
N GLN A 287 5.15 -10.93 17.26
CA GLN A 287 5.05 -10.40 18.62
C GLN A 287 3.87 -9.44 18.75
N ILE A 288 3.73 -8.46 17.84
CA ILE A 288 2.60 -7.51 17.83
C ILE A 288 1.25 -8.25 17.73
N VAL A 289 1.15 -9.31 16.94
CA VAL A 289 -0.07 -10.13 16.85
C VAL A 289 -0.36 -10.86 18.16
N ASP A 290 0.66 -11.48 18.77
CA ASP A 290 0.51 -12.25 20.00
C ASP A 290 0.21 -11.38 21.23
N THR A 291 0.70 -10.14 21.24
CA THR A 291 0.50 -9.20 22.34
C THR A 291 -0.68 -8.27 22.07
N VAL A 292 -0.44 -7.21 21.29
CA VAL A 292 -1.41 -6.15 20.99
C VAL A 292 -2.64 -6.74 20.30
N GLY A 293 -2.46 -7.51 19.22
CA GLY A 293 -3.57 -8.10 18.48
C GLY A 293 -4.45 -9.00 19.35
N SER A 294 -3.84 -9.90 20.12
CA SER A 294 -4.55 -10.81 21.01
C SER A 294 -5.22 -10.09 22.19
N LYS A 295 -4.59 -9.05 22.74
CA LYS A 295 -5.21 -8.22 23.79
C LYS A 295 -6.38 -7.42 23.23
N THR A 296 -6.25 -6.81 22.05
CA THR A 296 -7.35 -6.11 21.38
C THR A 296 -8.54 -7.03 21.13
N LEU A 297 -8.31 -8.26 20.64
CA LEU A 297 -9.36 -9.26 20.44
C LEU A 297 -10.11 -9.57 21.74
N ARG A 298 -9.39 -9.90 22.83
CA ARG A 298 -10.01 -10.18 24.13
C ARG A 298 -10.77 -8.98 24.69
N GLN A 299 -10.18 -7.79 24.57
CA GLN A 299 -10.77 -6.56 25.11
C GLN A 299 -12.06 -6.16 24.38
N THR A 300 -12.15 -6.48 23.09
CA THR A 300 -13.26 -6.05 22.23
C THR A 300 -14.30 -7.13 21.99
N GLU A 301 -14.11 -8.34 22.53
CA GLU A 301 -15.01 -9.49 22.35
C GLU A 301 -16.47 -9.15 22.67
N ARG A 302 -16.70 -8.34 23.71
CA ARG A 302 -18.03 -7.94 24.18
C ARG A 302 -18.45 -6.54 23.72
N TYR A 303 -17.68 -5.91 22.83
CA TYR A 303 -18.03 -4.58 22.34
C TYR A 303 -19.35 -4.61 21.58
N ALA A 304 -20.24 -3.69 21.95
CA ALA A 304 -21.47 -3.38 21.25
C ALA A 304 -21.68 -1.87 21.32
N ASP A 305 -21.97 -1.25 20.19
CA ASP A 305 -22.30 0.17 20.16
C ASP A 305 -23.71 0.37 20.75
N GLU A 306 -23.77 1.03 21.90
CA GLU A 306 -25.02 1.33 22.62
C GLU A 306 -26.02 2.18 21.82
N ARG A 307 -25.55 2.81 20.73
CA ARG A 307 -26.38 3.62 19.83
C ARG A 307 -27.15 2.75 18.82
N VAL A 308 -26.93 1.44 18.87
CA VAL A 308 -27.63 0.44 18.08
C VAL A 308 -28.49 -0.37 19.05
N ASP A 309 -29.80 -0.36 18.83
CA ASP A 309 -30.78 -0.98 19.73
C ASP A 309 -30.58 -2.50 19.92
N ASP A 310 -29.91 -3.16 18.97
CA ASP A 310 -29.59 -4.59 19.02
C ASP A 310 -28.07 -4.84 18.94
N ALA A 311 -27.48 -5.15 20.09
CA ALA A 311 -26.07 -5.50 20.26
C ALA A 311 -25.63 -6.75 19.48
N SER A 312 -26.56 -7.64 19.11
CA SER A 312 -26.24 -8.87 18.38
C SER A 312 -25.85 -8.62 16.92
N LEU A 313 -26.31 -7.49 16.35
CA LEU A 313 -26.09 -7.14 14.94
C LEU A 313 -24.62 -6.90 14.56
N ASN A 314 -23.73 -6.73 15.55
CA ASN A 314 -22.31 -6.46 15.35
C ASN A 314 -22.05 -5.30 14.36
N ILE A 315 -22.76 -4.21 14.55
CA ILE A 315 -22.65 -2.99 13.75
C ILE A 315 -22.30 -1.82 14.65
N VAL A 316 -21.64 -0.84 14.03
CA VAL A 316 -21.38 0.48 14.62
C VAL A 316 -22.28 1.48 13.91
N ALA A 317 -22.83 2.43 14.65
CA ALA A 317 -23.69 3.47 14.09
C ALA A 317 -22.91 4.32 13.06
N PRO A 318 -23.57 4.91 12.05
CA PRO A 318 -22.90 5.56 10.91
C PRO A 318 -21.84 6.60 11.29
N GLN A 319 -22.09 7.37 12.37
CA GLN A 319 -21.17 8.36 12.91
C GLN A 319 -19.82 7.78 13.38
N GLY A 320 -19.78 6.52 13.82
CA GLY A 320 -18.57 5.85 14.30
C GLY A 320 -17.79 5.13 13.21
N ARG A 321 -18.44 4.81 12.08
CA ARG A 321 -17.85 3.94 11.05
C ARG A 321 -16.63 4.54 10.38
N ARG A 322 -16.61 5.86 10.16
CA ARG A 322 -15.50 6.56 9.49
C ARG A 322 -15.30 7.91 10.13
N MET A 323 -14.04 8.28 10.27
CA MET A 323 -13.66 9.59 10.79
C MET A 323 -14.04 10.67 9.76
N ARG A 324 -14.85 11.65 10.18
CA ARG A 324 -15.25 12.76 9.33
C ARG A 324 -14.00 13.52 8.86
N ARG A 325 -13.93 13.85 7.57
CA ARG A 325 -12.88 14.74 7.06
C ARG A 325 -13.06 16.09 7.76
N GLY A 326 -12.01 16.59 8.41
CA GLY A 326 -11.96 18.01 8.76
C GLY A 326 -12.11 18.81 7.47
N MET A 327 -13.12 19.67 7.40
CA MET A 327 -13.26 20.61 6.28
C MET A 327 -12.06 21.57 6.33
N SER A 328 -11.37 21.81 5.21
CA SER A 328 -10.23 22.72 5.23
C SER A 328 -10.72 24.13 5.59
N PRO A 329 -9.98 24.92 6.38
CA PRO A 329 -10.34 26.31 6.66
C PRO A 329 -10.57 27.13 5.38
N ALA A 330 -9.83 26.81 4.30
CA ALA A 330 -10.00 27.41 2.99
C ALA A 330 -11.35 27.05 2.33
N ALA A 331 -11.85 25.82 2.47
CA ALA A 331 -13.16 25.43 1.97
C ALA A 331 -14.28 26.11 2.75
N ILE A 332 -14.12 26.25 4.07
CA ILE A 332 -15.05 27.02 4.91
C ILE A 332 -15.04 28.50 4.48
N ALA A 333 -13.87 29.10 4.30
CA ALA A 333 -13.74 30.48 3.86
C ALA A 333 -14.35 30.72 2.46
N LEU A 334 -14.14 29.81 1.50
CA LEU A 334 -14.75 29.87 0.17
C LEU A 334 -16.27 29.74 0.24
N PHE A 335 -16.79 28.85 1.07
CA PHE A 335 -18.23 28.68 1.26
C PHE A 335 -18.86 29.92 1.88
N VAL A 336 -18.25 30.48 2.93
CA VAL A 336 -18.72 31.72 3.59
C VAL A 336 -18.64 32.91 2.63
N ALA A 337 -17.54 33.05 1.88
CA ALA A 337 -17.40 34.11 0.87
C ALA A 337 -18.44 33.99 -0.24
N GLY A 338 -18.72 32.77 -0.71
CA GLY A 338 -19.78 32.49 -1.68
C GLY A 338 -21.17 32.85 -1.14
N LEU A 339 -21.45 32.52 0.13
CA LEU A 339 -22.72 32.84 0.79
C LEU A 339 -22.90 34.37 0.93
N LEU A 340 -21.87 35.08 1.36
CA LEU A 340 -21.87 36.55 1.47
C LEU A 340 -22.04 37.22 0.11
N GLY A 341 -21.36 36.71 -0.93
CA GLY A 341 -21.51 37.19 -2.30
C GLY A 341 -22.92 36.97 -2.84
N PHE A 342 -23.53 35.82 -2.56
CA PHE A 342 -24.92 35.52 -2.93
C PHE A 342 -25.92 36.46 -2.24
N VAL A 343 -25.77 36.68 -0.93
CA VAL A 343 -26.62 37.61 -0.17
C VAL A 343 -26.47 39.04 -0.68
N ALA A 344 -25.25 39.50 -0.95
CA ALA A 344 -24.99 40.83 -1.49
C ALA A 344 -25.59 41.02 -2.89
N PHE A 345 -25.45 40.02 -3.77
CA PHE A 345 -26.03 40.03 -5.11
C PHE A 345 -27.56 40.11 -5.08
N HIS A 346 -28.21 39.37 -4.17
CA HIS A 346 -29.66 39.43 -4.01
C HIS A 346 -30.13 40.71 -3.34
N ALA A 347 -29.40 41.24 -2.35
CA ALA A 347 -29.71 42.53 -1.74
C ALA A 347 -29.65 43.67 -2.78
N LEU A 348 -28.64 43.68 -3.65
CA LEU A 348 -28.52 44.68 -4.71
C LEU A 348 -29.64 44.60 -5.76
N ARG A 349 -30.24 43.42 -5.97
CA ARG A 349 -31.41 43.23 -6.84
C ARG A 349 -32.75 43.63 -6.23
N PHE A 350 -32.82 43.80 -4.91
CA PHE A 350 -34.03 44.30 -4.23
C PHE A 350 -34.07 45.83 -4.14
N TRP A 351 -32.95 46.50 -4.42
CA TRP A 351 -32.79 47.96 -4.34
C TRP A 351 -32.58 48.64 -5.70
N ALA A 352 -32.62 47.88 -6.79
CA ALA A 352 -32.65 48.34 -8.18
C ALA A 352 -34.01 47.96 -8.79
#